data_AF-A0A7R9I005-F1
#
_entry.id   AF-A0A7R9I005-F1
#
_cell.length_a   1.000
_cell.length_b   1.000
_cell.length_c   1.000
_cell.angle_alpha   90.00
_cell.angle_beta   90.00
_cell.angle_gamma   90.00
#
_symmetry.space_group_name_H-M   'P 1'
#
loop_
_entity.id
_entity.type
_entity.pdbx_description
1 polymer ?
#
loop_
_entity_poly.entity_id
_entity_poly.type
_entity_poly.pdbx_seq_one_letter_code
_entity_poly.pdbx_strand_id
1 'polypeptide(L)'
;MGTSLADQLRKLSVPQTSAFSQEKKRASLLFDPKEAAGIDRGTIYEIGLKGFEELKKFNSKFDKFATTLFDLSSQSLERSVESEKANKKLNKHIRSFILLLSPYFLLKPAHQALEWLINRRSNTSSVARVTVAIRCEYGVSLITDISITDTFEIESLGVVVIIWYRFHIHLYNRDDLLLLIFPYHDTRMFVRVLQLLDVKSKSSPWHWLRPLQKPGVPLSKTALLNHCAVDPSFLKFVCDGALAAVKEHSGDAHCLTTALGFFCTTIVGALEHTSATTELQLVHILKPLLKGLPSPVLDFAAASFMITAQLADKAQLSENVLHQIIVNLTKNPQASLDLEKVLLLVLLYQSQSSTLTSFPHKALLRLASVPKFPTTLGELSASGGHVTPLLVPLLAETLRSIQSQIDDTGLRKLAINLVSQVGLEEDSVEEIIRMAVENFDINGLLGEQPDPVEQVSNNSKEIIEWYTMFMRSLERKYPTQYDKSQKFLIKIADPKE
;
A
#
# COMPACT_ATOMS: atom_id res chain seq x y z
N MET A 1 5.38 0.73 -70.62
CA MET A 1 6.77 0.31 -70.92
C MET A 1 7.70 0.98 -69.91
N GLY A 2 7.98 0.29 -68.80
CA GLY A 2 8.98 0.73 -67.82
C GLY A 2 10.37 0.32 -68.32
N THR A 3 11.28 1.27 -68.33
CA THR A 3 12.60 1.22 -68.98
C THR A 3 13.50 0.09 -68.45
N SER A 4 14.15 -0.62 -69.38
CA SER A 4 15.17 -1.67 -69.20
C SER A 4 16.23 -1.38 -68.12
N LEU A 5 16.49 -0.10 -67.81
CA LEU A 5 17.40 0.34 -66.75
C LEU A 5 16.94 -0.10 -65.34
N ALA A 6 15.63 -0.12 -65.06
CA ALA A 6 15.11 -0.54 -63.75
C ALA A 6 15.30 -2.05 -63.51
N ASP A 7 15.15 -2.85 -64.56
CA ASP A 7 15.42 -4.29 -64.52
C ASP A 7 16.92 -4.61 -64.51
N GLN A 8 17.74 -3.78 -65.16
CA GLN A 8 19.20 -3.86 -65.08
C GLN A 8 19.72 -3.50 -63.68
N LEU A 9 19.17 -2.48 -63.02
CA LEU A 9 19.49 -2.11 -61.64
C LEU A 9 19.07 -3.21 -60.64
N ARG A 10 17.94 -3.88 -60.87
CA ARG A 10 17.51 -5.05 -60.07
C ARG A 10 18.40 -6.28 -60.24
N LYS A 11 18.97 -6.49 -61.43
CA LYS A 11 19.91 -7.58 -61.69
C LYS A 11 21.33 -7.29 -61.19
N LEU A 12 21.71 -6.01 -61.11
CA LEU A 12 22.99 -5.57 -60.54
C LEU A 12 22.97 -5.40 -59.02
N SER A 13 21.79 -5.42 -58.37
CA SER A 13 21.71 -5.43 -56.91
C SER A 13 22.13 -6.79 -56.35
N VAL A 14 23.43 -6.92 -56.05
CA VAL A 14 24.01 -8.03 -55.30
C VAL A 14 23.29 -8.14 -53.94
N PRO A 15 23.06 -9.34 -53.36
CA PRO A 15 22.49 -9.50 -52.01
C PRO A 15 23.29 -8.83 -50.89
N GLN A 16 24.46 -8.28 -51.19
CA GLN A 16 25.39 -7.72 -50.21
C GLN A 16 25.08 -6.27 -49.82
N THR A 17 24.33 -5.49 -50.61
CA THR A 17 24.03 -4.10 -50.23
C THR A 17 22.89 -3.97 -49.22
N SER A 18 21.96 -4.95 -49.19
CA SER A 18 20.91 -5.04 -48.17
C SER A 18 21.38 -5.76 -46.89
N ALA A 19 22.48 -6.52 -46.95
CA ALA A 19 23.06 -7.20 -45.78
C ALA A 19 23.79 -6.24 -44.80
N PHE A 20 24.16 -5.03 -45.25
CA PHE A 20 24.99 -4.10 -44.47
C PHE A 20 24.26 -2.91 -43.83
N SER A 21 22.93 -2.79 -43.96
CA SER A 21 22.13 -1.78 -43.25
C SER A 21 21.10 -2.42 -42.33
N GLN A 22 21.56 -3.27 -41.41
CA GLN A 22 20.80 -3.57 -40.20
C GLN A 22 21.16 -2.52 -39.16
N GLU A 23 20.30 -1.51 -39.00
CA GLU A 23 20.46 -0.46 -37.99
C GLU A 23 20.59 -1.08 -36.60
N LYS A 24 21.75 -0.93 -35.97
CA LYS A 24 21.96 -1.34 -34.58
C LYS A 24 21.02 -0.49 -33.71
N LYS A 25 20.13 -1.14 -32.96
CA LYS A 25 19.23 -0.48 -32.00
C LYS A 25 19.51 -0.99 -30.60
N ARG A 26 19.45 -0.10 -29.61
CA ARG A 26 19.69 -0.41 -28.20
C ARG A 26 18.57 0.14 -27.32
N ALA A 27 18.10 -0.68 -26.37
CA ALA A 27 17.15 -0.21 -25.37
C ALA A 27 17.80 0.88 -24.49
N SER A 28 17.16 2.04 -24.41
CA SER A 28 17.64 3.19 -23.65
C SER A 28 16.47 3.99 -23.10
N LEU A 29 16.58 4.40 -21.85
CA LEU A 29 15.66 5.32 -21.20
C LEU A 29 15.96 6.76 -21.57
N LEU A 30 17.21 7.11 -21.84
CA LEU A 30 17.63 8.50 -22.13
C LEU A 30 17.71 8.82 -23.63
N PHE A 31 18.19 7.90 -24.44
CA PHE A 31 18.54 8.14 -25.84
C PHE A 31 17.55 7.48 -26.80
N ASP A 32 17.53 7.92 -28.07
CA ASP A 32 16.86 7.16 -29.12
C ASP A 32 17.56 5.81 -29.31
N PRO A 33 16.86 4.70 -29.62
CA PRO A 33 17.50 3.41 -29.78
C PRO A 33 18.64 3.37 -30.80
N LYS A 34 18.61 4.20 -31.85
CA LYS A 34 19.69 4.28 -32.84
C LYS A 34 20.92 5.00 -32.27
N GLU A 35 20.70 6.13 -31.60
CA GLU A 35 21.77 6.89 -30.95
C GLU A 35 22.44 6.08 -29.84
N ALA A 36 21.62 5.45 -29.00
CA ALA A 36 22.08 4.59 -27.91
C ALA A 36 23.04 3.52 -28.43
N ALA A 37 22.79 2.91 -29.58
CA ALA A 37 23.65 1.86 -30.12
C ALA A 37 25.10 2.32 -30.39
N GLY A 38 25.33 3.62 -30.59
CA GLY A 38 26.65 4.20 -30.81
C GLY A 38 27.40 4.62 -29.54
N ILE A 39 26.72 4.75 -28.40
CA ILE A 39 27.33 5.23 -27.16
C ILE A 39 28.12 4.10 -26.49
N ASP A 40 29.38 4.37 -26.17
CA ASP A 40 30.25 3.40 -25.51
C ASP A 40 29.86 3.16 -24.03
N ARG A 41 30.40 2.07 -23.48
CA ARG A 41 30.06 1.62 -22.12
C ARG A 41 30.56 2.57 -21.04
N GLY A 42 31.79 3.09 -21.21
CA GLY A 42 32.40 3.99 -20.23
C GLY A 42 31.54 5.24 -20.08
N THR A 43 31.11 5.81 -21.20
CA THR A 43 30.22 6.97 -21.21
C THR A 43 28.89 6.70 -20.48
N ILE A 44 28.27 5.53 -20.66
CA ILE A 44 26.98 5.23 -19.98
C ILE A 44 27.18 5.00 -18.49
N TYR A 45 28.29 4.37 -18.12
CA TYR A 45 28.67 4.22 -16.72
C TYR A 45 28.91 5.59 -16.08
N GLU A 46 29.63 6.50 -16.75
CA GLU A 46 29.85 7.87 -16.28
C GLU A 46 28.55 8.67 -16.15
N ILE A 47 27.62 8.53 -17.11
CA ILE A 47 26.28 9.12 -17.02
C ILE A 47 25.54 8.58 -15.80
N GLY A 48 25.54 7.26 -15.60
CA GLY A 48 24.89 6.61 -14.47
C GLY A 48 25.48 7.00 -13.13
N LEU A 49 26.81 7.04 -13.04
CA LEU A 49 27.56 7.44 -11.85
C LEU A 49 27.29 8.92 -11.51
N LYS A 50 27.25 9.80 -12.52
CA LYS A 50 26.87 11.20 -12.31
C LYS A 50 25.46 11.32 -11.72
N GLY A 51 24.49 10.61 -12.29
CA GLY A 51 23.12 10.58 -11.76
C GLY A 51 23.07 10.04 -10.33
N PHE A 52 23.81 8.98 -10.05
CA PHE A 52 23.91 8.39 -8.71
C PHE A 52 24.53 9.34 -7.67
N GLU A 53 25.61 10.03 -8.02
CA GLU A 53 26.23 11.03 -7.13
C GLU A 53 25.33 12.26 -6.89
N GLU A 54 24.51 12.64 -7.86
CA GLU A 54 23.47 13.66 -7.65
C GLU A 54 22.35 13.13 -6.73
N LEU A 55 21.91 11.88 -6.87
CA LEU A 55 20.90 11.25 -5.99
C LEU A 55 21.35 11.18 -4.53
N LYS A 56 22.63 10.91 -4.28
CA LYS A 56 23.21 10.90 -2.93
C LYS A 56 23.09 12.24 -2.20
N LYS A 57 23.07 13.35 -2.95
CA LYS A 57 22.84 14.69 -2.38
C LYS A 57 21.40 14.88 -1.90
N PHE A 58 20.44 14.20 -2.53
CA PHE A 58 19.04 14.21 -2.09
C PHE A 58 18.81 13.24 -0.92
N ASN A 59 19.44 12.06 -0.94
CA ASN A 59 19.31 11.07 0.11
C ASN A 59 20.60 10.27 0.31
N SER A 60 21.25 10.42 1.47
CA SER A 60 22.49 9.71 1.81
C SER A 60 22.35 8.19 1.85
N LYS A 61 21.12 7.65 2.00
CA LYS A 61 20.86 6.20 1.94
C LYS A 61 21.24 5.57 0.60
N PHE A 62 21.43 6.37 -0.46
CA PHE A 62 21.95 5.87 -1.73
C PHE A 62 23.41 5.39 -1.64
N ASP A 63 24.21 5.84 -0.67
CA ASP A 63 25.63 5.46 -0.54
C ASP A 63 25.85 3.94 -0.42
N LYS A 64 24.87 3.21 0.13
CA LYS A 64 24.93 1.74 0.26
C LYS A 64 25.00 1.00 -1.08
N PHE A 65 24.72 1.68 -2.20
CA PHE A 65 24.78 1.12 -3.55
C PHE A 65 26.07 1.45 -4.30
N ALA A 66 26.94 2.31 -3.73
CA ALA A 66 28.16 2.78 -4.38
C ALA A 66 29.15 1.64 -4.63
N THR A 67 29.33 0.74 -3.65
CA THR A 67 30.28 -0.38 -3.73
C THR A 67 29.70 -1.62 -4.42
N THR A 68 28.48 -1.54 -4.95
CA THR A 68 27.76 -2.68 -5.52
C THR A 68 27.24 -2.37 -6.92
N LEU A 69 26.19 -1.55 -7.05
CA LEU A 69 25.53 -1.26 -8.32
C LEU A 69 26.33 -0.27 -9.17
N PHE A 70 27.08 0.63 -8.51
CA PHE A 70 27.81 1.73 -9.13
C PHE A 70 29.32 1.67 -8.88
N ASP A 71 29.84 0.50 -8.49
CA ASP A 71 31.29 0.30 -8.35
C ASP A 71 31.94 0.12 -9.71
N LEU A 72 33.23 0.43 -9.83
CA LEU A 72 33.96 0.22 -11.09
C LEU A 72 33.92 -1.25 -11.54
N SER A 73 33.95 -2.20 -10.59
CA SER A 73 33.83 -3.64 -10.84
C SER A 73 32.47 -4.05 -11.42
N SER A 74 31.43 -3.24 -11.25
CA SER A 74 30.11 -3.50 -11.84
C SER A 74 30.13 -3.48 -13.37
N GLN A 75 31.12 -2.83 -13.99
CA GLN A 75 31.29 -2.84 -15.45
C GLN A 75 31.60 -4.24 -16.03
N SER A 76 32.21 -5.10 -15.22
CA SER A 76 32.52 -6.49 -15.54
C SER A 76 31.44 -7.50 -15.10
N LEU A 77 30.39 -7.08 -14.41
CA LEU A 77 29.34 -7.98 -13.91
C LEU A 77 28.48 -8.57 -15.03
N GLU A 78 28.24 -9.89 -14.96
CA GLU A 78 27.45 -10.64 -15.95
C GLU A 78 26.45 -11.60 -15.29
N ARG A 79 25.18 -11.22 -15.25
CA ARG A 79 24.14 -11.96 -14.52
C ARG A 79 23.92 -13.39 -15.02
N SER A 80 24.15 -13.67 -16.29
CA SER A 80 23.95 -15.00 -16.87
C SER A 80 24.97 -16.03 -16.44
N VAL A 81 26.14 -15.61 -15.98
CA VAL A 81 27.21 -16.52 -15.52
C VAL A 81 27.28 -16.59 -13.99
N GLU A 82 26.49 -15.77 -13.31
CA GLU A 82 26.36 -15.76 -11.85
C GLU A 82 25.48 -16.89 -11.34
N SER A 83 25.78 -17.35 -10.11
CA SER A 83 24.94 -18.33 -9.42
C SER A 83 23.52 -17.81 -9.16
N GLU A 84 22.53 -18.71 -9.10
CA GLU A 84 21.14 -18.35 -8.79
C GLU A 84 21.02 -17.60 -7.45
N LYS A 85 21.81 -18.00 -6.44
CA LYS A 85 21.87 -17.35 -5.13
C LYS A 85 22.41 -15.92 -5.23
N ALA A 86 23.46 -15.69 -6.02
CA ALA A 86 24.00 -14.36 -6.26
C ALA A 86 22.99 -13.47 -7.00
N ASN A 87 22.33 -13.99 -8.04
CA ASN A 87 21.27 -13.28 -8.76
C ASN A 87 20.08 -12.91 -7.87
N LYS A 88 19.64 -13.81 -6.97
CA LYS A 88 18.60 -13.49 -5.97
C LYS A 88 19.02 -12.37 -5.02
N LYS A 89 20.28 -12.37 -4.54
CA LYS A 89 20.82 -11.30 -3.69
C LYS A 89 20.85 -9.97 -4.45
N LEU A 90 21.28 -10.01 -5.71
CA LEU A 90 21.34 -8.82 -6.56
C LEU A 90 19.94 -8.27 -6.86
N ASN A 91 18.95 -9.13 -7.11
CA ASN A 91 17.55 -8.71 -7.29
C ASN A 91 17.00 -7.99 -6.05
N LYS A 92 17.26 -8.51 -4.85
CA LYS A 92 16.87 -7.82 -3.60
C LYS A 92 17.54 -6.45 -3.49
N HIS A 93 18.79 -6.34 -3.91
CA HIS A 93 19.53 -5.08 -3.85
C HIS A 93 18.99 -4.04 -4.86
N ILE A 94 18.70 -4.46 -6.09
CA ILE A 94 18.04 -3.62 -7.09
C ILE A 94 16.65 -3.20 -6.66
N ARG A 95 15.86 -4.10 -6.07
CA ARG A 95 14.55 -3.75 -5.52
C ARG A 95 14.67 -2.66 -4.45
N SER A 96 15.63 -2.77 -3.54
CA SER A 96 15.90 -1.75 -2.51
C SER A 96 16.30 -0.41 -3.15
N PHE A 97 17.15 -0.42 -4.19
CA PHE A 97 17.52 0.79 -4.95
C PHE A 97 16.29 1.43 -5.62
N ILE A 98 15.49 0.62 -6.32
CA ILE A 98 14.30 1.08 -7.02
C ILE A 98 13.26 1.67 -6.06
N LEU A 99 13.04 1.02 -4.91
CA LEU A 99 12.15 1.55 -3.89
C LEU A 99 12.65 2.92 -3.43
N LEU A 100 13.93 3.04 -3.04
CA LEU A 100 14.52 4.32 -2.61
C LEU A 100 14.49 5.41 -3.70
N LEU A 101 14.50 5.00 -4.97
CA LEU A 101 14.41 5.90 -6.13
C LEU A 101 13.01 6.45 -6.37
N SER A 102 11.96 5.79 -5.84
CA SER A 102 10.56 6.10 -6.15
C SER A 102 10.16 7.58 -5.99
N PRO A 103 10.51 8.28 -4.90
CA PRO A 103 10.24 9.72 -4.75
C PRO A 103 10.90 10.61 -5.80
N TYR A 104 12.03 10.15 -6.35
CA TYR A 104 12.91 10.93 -7.21
C TYR A 104 12.76 10.56 -8.69
N PHE A 105 11.85 9.65 -9.03
CA PHE A 105 11.78 9.02 -10.33
C PHE A 105 11.77 10.02 -11.49
N LEU A 106 10.99 11.10 -11.39
CA LEU A 106 10.87 12.10 -12.46
C LEU A 106 12.11 13.02 -12.58
N LEU A 107 13.05 12.97 -11.65
CA LEU A 107 14.27 13.78 -11.70
C LEU A 107 15.26 13.18 -12.71
N LYS A 108 15.96 14.04 -13.45
CA LYS A 108 17.01 13.64 -14.40
C LYS A 108 18.07 12.69 -13.79
N PRO A 109 18.56 12.90 -12.56
CA PRO A 109 19.51 11.99 -11.92
C PRO A 109 19.01 10.56 -11.78
N ALA A 110 17.71 10.37 -11.52
CA ALA A 110 17.09 9.06 -11.42
C ALA A 110 17.11 8.31 -12.76
N HIS A 111 16.75 8.99 -13.84
CA HIS A 111 16.81 8.41 -15.19
C HIS A 111 18.23 8.06 -15.62
N GLN A 112 19.22 8.88 -15.25
CA GLN A 112 20.63 8.60 -15.49
C GLN A 112 21.12 7.36 -14.76
N ALA A 113 20.81 7.24 -13.47
CA ALA A 113 21.16 6.06 -12.70
C ALA A 113 20.45 4.79 -13.22
N LEU A 114 19.18 4.89 -13.65
CA LEU A 114 18.45 3.78 -14.27
C LEU A 114 19.01 3.38 -15.64
N GLU A 115 19.49 4.32 -16.45
CA GLU A 115 20.09 4.03 -17.75
C GLU A 115 21.23 3.00 -17.62
N TRP A 116 22.08 3.17 -16.61
CA TRP A 116 23.16 2.22 -16.30
C TRP A 116 22.62 0.80 -16.02
N LEU A 117 21.56 0.69 -15.22
CA LEU A 117 20.97 -0.59 -14.84
C LEU A 117 20.14 -1.25 -15.96
N ILE A 118 19.62 -0.45 -16.88
CA ILE A 118 18.78 -0.90 -18.01
C ILE A 118 19.64 -1.35 -19.20
N ASN A 119 20.76 -0.69 -19.45
CA ASN A 119 21.47 -0.72 -20.72
C ASN A 119 21.77 -2.14 -21.24
N ARG A 120 21.30 -2.41 -22.48
CA ARG A 120 21.40 -3.70 -23.18
C ARG A 120 22.55 -3.70 -24.18
N ARG A 121 23.38 -4.74 -24.23
CA ARG A 121 24.18 -5.02 -25.45
C ARG A 121 23.44 -6.07 -26.29
N SER A 122 22.87 -5.69 -27.42
CA SER A 122 22.45 -6.65 -28.45
C SER A 122 23.44 -6.58 -29.61
N ASN A 123 24.47 -7.42 -29.59
CA ASN A 123 25.03 -7.90 -30.84
C ASN A 123 24.11 -9.02 -31.34
N THR A 124 23.02 -8.65 -32.00
CA THR A 124 22.32 -9.57 -32.89
C THR A 124 22.62 -9.11 -34.31
N SER A 125 23.87 -9.34 -34.73
CA SER A 125 24.20 -9.42 -36.16
C SER A 125 24.23 -10.90 -36.48
N SER A 126 23.36 -11.31 -37.39
CA SER A 126 23.31 -12.67 -37.93
C SER A 126 24.62 -13.02 -38.61
N VAL A 127 25.55 -13.62 -37.88
CA VAL A 127 26.35 -14.82 -38.17
C VAL A 127 27.07 -15.06 -36.86
N ALA A 128 26.53 -15.95 -36.03
CA ALA A 128 27.33 -16.48 -34.94
C ALA A 128 28.46 -17.28 -35.61
N ARG A 129 29.64 -16.67 -35.78
CA ARG A 129 30.87 -17.45 -35.69
C ARG A 129 30.90 -17.98 -34.26
N VAL A 130 30.22 -19.10 -34.06
CA VAL A 130 30.28 -19.85 -32.80
C VAL A 130 31.69 -20.40 -32.75
N THR A 131 32.58 -19.71 -32.04
CA THR A 131 33.83 -20.34 -31.60
C THR A 131 33.43 -21.35 -30.53
N VAL A 132 33.22 -22.60 -30.93
CA VAL A 132 32.95 -23.71 -30.00
C VAL A 132 34.27 -24.02 -29.29
N ALA A 133 34.41 -23.61 -28.04
CA ALA A 133 35.49 -24.08 -27.18
C ALA A 133 35.06 -25.43 -26.57
N ILE A 134 35.52 -26.54 -27.15
CA ILE A 134 35.36 -27.87 -26.55
C ILE A 134 36.44 -28.01 -25.49
N ARG A 135 36.06 -28.22 -24.23
CA ARG A 135 36.99 -28.52 -23.14
C ARG A 135 37.16 -30.05 -23.08
N CYS A 136 38.31 -30.55 -23.54
CA CYS A 136 38.71 -31.94 -23.30
C CYS A 136 39.66 -32.01 -22.10
N GLU A 137 39.70 -33.16 -21.41
CA GLU A 137 40.44 -33.40 -20.15
C GLU A 137 41.97 -33.14 -20.23
N TYR A 138 42.52 -32.82 -21.41
CA TYR A 138 43.96 -32.60 -21.61
C TYR A 138 44.34 -31.27 -22.31
N GLY A 139 43.44 -30.29 -22.46
CA GLY A 139 43.78 -28.95 -22.97
C GLY A 139 42.72 -28.29 -23.86
N VAL A 140 42.84 -26.96 -24.07
CA VAL A 140 41.91 -26.15 -24.91
C VAL A 140 42.51 -25.96 -26.30
N SER A 141 41.80 -26.39 -27.35
CA SER A 141 42.15 -26.11 -28.75
C SER A 141 41.03 -25.30 -29.41
N LEU A 142 41.41 -24.18 -30.05
CA LEU A 142 40.51 -23.33 -30.83
C LEU A 142 40.34 -23.92 -32.23
N ILE A 143 39.11 -24.30 -32.59
CA ILE A 143 38.75 -24.57 -33.98
C ILE A 143 37.94 -23.37 -34.48
N THR A 144 38.41 -22.78 -35.57
CA THR A 144 37.75 -21.68 -36.27
C THR A 144 37.35 -22.18 -37.64
N ASP A 145 36.08 -21.94 -38.00
CA ASP A 145 35.40 -22.19 -39.28
C ASP A 145 34.64 -23.52 -39.43
N ILE A 146 33.33 -23.47 -39.12
CA ILE A 146 32.32 -24.40 -39.63
C ILE A 146 31.22 -23.57 -40.30
N SER A 147 30.98 -23.78 -41.59
CA SER A 147 29.84 -23.25 -42.33
C SER A 147 28.69 -24.26 -42.30
N ILE A 148 27.58 -23.95 -41.64
CA ILE A 148 26.41 -24.85 -41.58
C ILE A 148 25.37 -24.35 -42.58
N THR A 149 25.30 -25.01 -43.75
CA THR A 149 24.10 -25.04 -44.59
C THR A 149 23.38 -26.37 -44.32
N ASP A 150 22.07 -26.27 -44.19
CA ASP A 150 21.08 -27.33 -44.02
C ASP A 150 20.80 -27.87 -42.60
N THR A 151 19.49 -28.00 -42.39
CA THR A 151 18.71 -28.38 -41.22
C THR A 151 19.23 -29.60 -40.47
N PHE A 152 19.56 -29.41 -39.18
CA PHE A 152 19.66 -30.51 -38.22
C PHE A 152 19.01 -30.11 -36.89
N GLU A 153 18.24 -31.05 -36.31
CA GLU A 153 17.65 -30.97 -34.98
C GLU A 153 18.73 -30.81 -33.90
N ILE A 154 18.63 -29.74 -33.11
CA ILE A 154 19.58 -29.38 -32.05
C ILE A 154 18.94 -29.77 -30.71
N GLU A 155 19.05 -31.02 -30.30
CA GLU A 155 18.66 -31.46 -28.95
C GLU A 155 19.84 -31.92 -28.06
N SER A 156 21.08 -31.99 -28.57
CA SER A 156 22.21 -32.53 -27.79
C SER A 156 23.50 -31.70 -27.78
N LEU A 157 23.52 -30.53 -28.41
CA LEU A 157 24.66 -29.61 -28.39
C LEU A 157 24.23 -28.26 -27.80
N GLY A 158 24.61 -28.02 -26.55
CA GLY A 158 24.38 -26.77 -25.83
C GLY A 158 25.12 -25.59 -26.46
N VAL A 159 24.55 -25.03 -27.53
CA VAL A 159 24.97 -23.74 -28.08
C VAL A 159 24.41 -22.66 -27.16
N VAL A 160 25.14 -22.38 -26.08
CA VAL A 160 24.92 -21.16 -25.28
C VAL A 160 25.39 -20.00 -26.15
N VAL A 161 24.46 -19.35 -26.85
CA VAL A 161 24.71 -18.00 -27.36
C VAL A 161 25.00 -17.14 -26.12
N ILE A 162 26.26 -16.80 -25.88
CA ILE A 162 26.67 -15.90 -24.80
C ILE A 162 26.18 -14.50 -25.18
N ILE A 163 24.90 -14.26 -24.92
CA ILE A 163 24.31 -12.93 -24.87
C ILE A 163 24.82 -12.35 -23.54
N TRP A 164 25.63 -11.30 -23.62
CA TRP A 164 26.25 -10.68 -22.45
C TRP A 164 25.17 -9.96 -21.61
N TYR A 165 24.61 -10.62 -20.58
CA TYR A 165 23.55 -10.04 -19.75
C TYR A 165 24.11 -9.18 -18.61
N ARG A 166 24.09 -7.84 -18.74
CA ARG A 166 24.50 -6.84 -17.73
C ARG A 166 23.30 -6.17 -17.07
N PHE A 167 23.08 -6.36 -15.75
CA PHE A 167 21.87 -6.00 -14.99
C PHE A 167 20.52 -6.27 -15.70
N HIS A 168 20.16 -5.56 -16.78
CA HIS A 168 18.93 -5.74 -17.55
C HIS A 168 17.70 -5.78 -16.65
N ILE A 169 17.57 -4.77 -15.80
CA ILE A 169 16.45 -4.72 -14.85
C ILE A 169 15.09 -4.74 -15.58
N HIS A 170 15.02 -4.27 -16.83
CA HIS A 170 13.85 -4.38 -17.71
C HIS A 170 13.48 -5.82 -18.12
N LEU A 171 14.38 -6.80 -17.95
CA LEU A 171 14.13 -8.22 -18.21
C LEU A 171 13.94 -9.02 -16.91
N TYR A 172 14.82 -8.80 -15.93
CA TYR A 172 14.90 -9.60 -14.70
C TYR A 172 14.13 -9.01 -13.51
N ASN A 173 13.82 -7.70 -13.54
CA ASN A 173 13.21 -6.94 -12.44
C ASN A 173 11.99 -6.15 -12.93
N ARG A 174 11.18 -6.76 -13.81
CA ARG A 174 10.01 -6.11 -14.44
C ARG A 174 9.03 -5.57 -13.42
N ASP A 175 8.69 -6.39 -12.43
CA ASP A 175 7.75 -6.03 -11.37
C ASP A 175 8.27 -4.86 -10.52
N ASP A 176 9.58 -4.83 -10.23
CA ASP A 176 10.19 -3.73 -9.47
C ASP A 176 10.16 -2.42 -10.29
N LEU A 177 10.46 -2.48 -11.58
CA LEU A 177 10.35 -1.33 -12.47
C LEU A 177 8.91 -0.86 -12.65
N LEU A 178 7.96 -1.77 -12.75
CA LEU A 178 6.55 -1.41 -12.81
C LEU A 178 6.13 -0.71 -11.53
N LEU A 179 6.57 -1.20 -10.38
CA LEU A 179 6.27 -0.61 -9.07
C LEU A 179 6.79 0.83 -8.98
N LEU A 180 7.96 1.10 -9.57
CA LEU A 180 8.54 2.44 -9.66
C LEU A 180 7.70 3.40 -10.48
N ILE A 181 7.17 2.96 -11.62
CA ILE A 181 6.55 3.86 -12.60
C ILE A 181 5.05 4.05 -12.42
N PHE A 182 4.33 3.10 -11.79
CA PHE A 182 2.88 3.18 -11.63
C PHE A 182 2.38 4.44 -10.89
N PRO A 183 3.06 4.94 -9.84
CA PRO A 183 2.71 6.24 -9.24
C PRO A 183 2.72 7.41 -10.23
N TYR A 184 3.39 7.26 -11.38
CA TYR A 184 3.57 8.26 -12.43
C TYR A 184 2.91 7.85 -13.76
N HIS A 185 1.85 7.03 -13.71
CA HIS A 185 1.19 6.38 -14.84
C HIS A 185 0.70 7.34 -15.95
N ASP A 186 0.41 8.59 -15.62
CA ASP A 186 -0.06 9.65 -16.51
C ASP A 186 1.08 10.42 -17.20
N THR A 187 2.35 10.10 -16.88
CA THR A 187 3.51 10.77 -17.45
C THR A 187 4.03 10.10 -18.73
N ARG A 188 4.76 10.87 -19.56
CA ARG A 188 5.48 10.30 -20.72
C ARG A 188 6.61 9.34 -20.29
N MET A 189 7.17 9.56 -19.09
CA MET A 189 8.26 8.73 -18.60
C MET A 189 7.78 7.31 -18.25
N PHE A 190 6.58 7.17 -17.69
CA PHE A 190 5.93 5.87 -17.52
C PHE A 190 5.91 5.09 -18.84
N VAL A 191 5.45 5.72 -19.92
CA VAL A 191 5.37 5.07 -21.23
C VAL A 191 6.75 4.70 -21.77
N ARG A 192 7.75 5.59 -21.59
CA ARG A 192 9.11 5.33 -22.04
C ARG A 192 9.72 4.12 -21.34
N VAL A 193 9.53 3.96 -20.03
CA VAL A 193 9.97 2.75 -19.31
C VAL A 193 9.15 1.53 -19.75
N LEU A 194 7.83 1.67 -19.89
CA LEU A 194 6.95 0.59 -20.32
C LEU A 194 7.35 0.03 -21.71
N GLN A 195 7.80 0.88 -22.64
CA GLN A 195 8.29 0.47 -23.96
C GLN A 195 9.56 -0.38 -23.90
N LEU A 196 10.31 -0.35 -22.80
CA LEU A 196 11.50 -1.19 -22.57
C LEU A 196 11.14 -2.58 -22.05
N LEU A 197 9.94 -2.75 -21.47
CA LEU A 197 9.49 -3.99 -20.86
C LEU A 197 8.89 -4.95 -21.91
N ASP A 198 9.14 -6.25 -21.73
CA ASP A 198 8.46 -7.27 -22.53
C ASP A 198 7.13 -7.69 -21.88
N VAL A 199 6.03 -7.16 -22.43
CA VAL A 199 4.63 -7.48 -22.07
C VAL A 199 3.88 -8.14 -23.23
N LYS A 200 4.60 -8.68 -24.22
CA LYS A 200 3.98 -9.25 -25.44
C LYS A 200 3.18 -10.51 -25.13
N SER A 201 3.67 -11.35 -24.22
CA SER A 201 3.03 -12.61 -23.88
C SER A 201 1.64 -12.40 -23.27
N LYS A 202 0.65 -13.13 -23.76
CA LYS A 202 -0.72 -13.14 -23.21
C LYS A 202 -0.78 -13.77 -21.81
N SER A 203 0.18 -14.60 -21.44
CA SER A 203 0.29 -15.19 -20.10
C SER A 203 0.89 -14.24 -19.07
N SER A 204 1.42 -13.08 -19.50
CA SER A 204 1.99 -12.10 -18.57
C SER A 204 0.86 -11.39 -17.82
N PRO A 205 0.97 -11.21 -16.48
CA PRO A 205 0.01 -10.38 -15.73
C PRO A 205 0.00 -8.92 -16.19
N TRP A 206 1.04 -8.49 -16.92
CA TRP A 206 1.22 -7.13 -17.42
C TRP A 206 0.75 -6.95 -18.87
N HIS A 207 0.16 -7.98 -19.48
CA HIS A 207 -0.25 -7.95 -20.89
C HIS A 207 -1.26 -6.85 -21.20
N TRP A 208 -2.11 -6.48 -20.24
CA TRP A 208 -3.11 -5.42 -20.38
C TRP A 208 -2.50 -4.05 -20.68
N LEU A 209 -1.21 -3.84 -20.41
CA LEU A 209 -0.46 -2.62 -20.75
C LEU A 209 0.04 -2.58 -22.20
N ARG A 210 -0.02 -3.70 -22.94
CA ARG A 210 0.44 -3.79 -24.33
C ARG A 210 -0.16 -2.75 -25.27
N PRO A 211 -1.46 -2.38 -25.17
CA PRO A 211 -2.04 -1.33 -26.02
C PRO A 211 -1.36 0.04 -25.87
N LEU A 212 -0.69 0.31 -24.74
CA LEU A 212 -0.04 1.59 -24.47
C LEU A 212 1.36 1.71 -25.10
N GLN A 213 2.02 0.58 -25.38
CA GLN A 213 3.41 0.58 -25.85
C GLN A 213 3.59 1.21 -27.24
N LYS A 214 2.66 0.98 -28.18
CA LYS A 214 2.78 1.48 -29.56
C LYS A 214 2.36 2.96 -29.72
N PRO A 215 1.24 3.41 -29.15
CA PRO A 215 0.78 4.79 -29.30
C PRO A 215 1.66 5.79 -28.55
N GLY A 216 2.41 5.35 -27.54
CA GLY A 216 3.19 6.26 -26.71
C GLY A 216 2.32 7.09 -25.75
N VAL A 217 1.07 6.67 -25.52
CA VAL A 217 0.07 7.41 -24.74
C VAL A 217 0.11 6.95 -23.27
N PRO A 218 0.10 7.88 -22.29
CA PRO A 218 0.05 7.51 -20.87
C PRO A 218 -1.19 6.70 -20.48
N LEU A 219 -1.09 5.97 -19.38
CA LEU A 219 -2.22 5.20 -18.86
C LEU A 219 -3.25 6.16 -18.25
N SER A 220 -4.50 6.07 -18.68
CA SER A 220 -5.58 6.86 -18.07
C SER A 220 -5.92 6.35 -16.66
N LYS A 221 -6.23 7.27 -15.74
CA LYS A 221 -6.66 6.94 -14.37
C LYS A 221 -7.85 5.98 -14.34
N THR A 222 -8.89 6.19 -15.15
CA THR A 222 -10.07 5.31 -15.18
C THR A 222 -9.73 3.88 -15.59
N ALA A 223 -8.90 3.69 -16.62
CA ALA A 223 -8.47 2.34 -17.04
C ALA A 223 -7.67 1.62 -15.94
N LEU A 224 -6.80 2.35 -15.23
CA LEU A 224 -6.06 1.83 -14.08
C LEU A 224 -7.00 1.35 -12.96
N LEU A 225 -7.98 2.19 -12.57
CA LEU A 225 -8.92 1.88 -11.50
C LEU A 225 -9.81 0.68 -11.86
N ASN A 226 -10.35 0.66 -13.08
CA ASN A 226 -11.16 -0.46 -13.58
C ASN A 226 -10.37 -1.77 -13.58
N HIS A 227 -9.08 -1.72 -13.97
CA HIS A 227 -8.24 -2.91 -13.92
C HIS A 227 -7.99 -3.37 -12.47
N CYS A 228 -7.70 -2.44 -11.55
CA CYS A 228 -7.48 -2.76 -10.14
C CYS A 228 -8.73 -3.30 -9.43
N ALA A 229 -9.93 -2.87 -9.84
CA ALA A 229 -11.20 -3.40 -9.35
C ALA A 229 -11.38 -4.88 -9.71
N VAL A 230 -10.95 -5.29 -10.90
CA VAL A 230 -11.21 -6.62 -11.45
C VAL A 230 -10.06 -7.61 -11.20
N ASP A 231 -8.80 -7.17 -11.18
CA ASP A 231 -7.64 -8.05 -11.00
C ASP A 231 -7.07 -8.02 -9.56
N PRO A 232 -7.30 -9.06 -8.74
CA PRO A 232 -6.72 -9.15 -7.40
C PRO A 232 -5.19 -9.19 -7.39
N SER A 233 -4.56 -9.66 -8.48
CA SER A 233 -3.10 -9.74 -8.57
C SER A 233 -2.48 -8.35 -8.64
N PHE A 234 -3.06 -7.47 -9.47
CA PHE A 234 -2.67 -6.07 -9.53
C PHE A 234 -2.97 -5.33 -8.22
N LEU A 235 -4.13 -5.57 -7.60
CA LEU A 235 -4.46 -5.00 -6.29
C LEU A 235 -3.42 -5.39 -5.23
N LYS A 236 -3.08 -6.69 -5.15
CA LYS A 236 -2.03 -7.21 -4.26
C LYS A 236 -0.70 -6.53 -4.52
N PHE A 237 -0.34 -6.34 -5.78
CA PHE A 237 0.90 -5.68 -6.19
C PHE A 237 0.96 -4.24 -5.68
N VAL A 238 -0.12 -3.48 -5.80
CA VAL A 238 -0.22 -2.10 -5.27
C VAL A 238 -0.08 -2.08 -3.74
N CYS A 239 -0.78 -2.97 -3.03
CA CYS A 239 -0.71 -3.10 -1.57
C CYS A 239 0.68 -3.48 -1.06
N ASP A 240 1.30 -4.52 -1.64
CA ASP A 240 2.64 -4.96 -1.26
C ASP A 240 3.71 -3.90 -1.62
N GLY A 241 3.47 -3.15 -2.70
CA GLY A 241 4.27 -2.02 -3.13
C GLY A 241 4.34 -0.89 -2.10
N ALA A 242 3.18 -0.45 -1.62
CA ALA A 242 3.09 0.58 -0.57
C ALA A 242 3.83 0.16 0.71
N LEU A 243 3.63 -1.09 1.16
CA LEU A 243 4.33 -1.63 2.32
C LEU A 243 5.85 -1.69 2.14
N ALA A 244 6.31 -2.08 0.96
CA ALA A 244 7.74 -2.13 0.65
C ALA A 244 8.35 -0.73 0.63
N ALA A 245 7.65 0.26 0.05
CA ALA A 245 8.10 1.65 -0.01
C ALA A 245 8.23 2.26 1.39
N VAL A 246 7.19 2.14 2.24
CA VAL A 246 7.21 2.64 3.62
C VAL A 246 8.32 1.98 4.44
N LYS A 247 8.54 0.67 4.26
CA LYS A 247 9.61 -0.05 4.94
C LYS A 247 11.01 0.44 4.54
N GLU A 248 11.24 0.71 3.25
CA GLU A 248 12.54 1.14 2.74
C GLU A 248 12.88 2.58 3.16
N HIS A 249 11.88 3.46 3.27
CA HIS A 249 12.05 4.87 3.62
C HIS A 249 11.80 5.16 5.10
N SER A 250 11.94 4.18 5.99
CA SER A 250 11.77 4.40 7.43
C SER A 250 12.59 5.63 7.89
N GLY A 251 11.90 6.62 8.47
CA GLY A 251 12.46 7.92 8.87
C GLY A 251 12.24 9.09 7.89
N ASP A 252 12.18 8.86 6.58
CA ASP A 252 12.05 9.91 5.54
C ASP A 252 10.73 9.83 4.77
N ALA A 253 9.72 9.16 5.33
CA ALA A 253 8.54 8.77 4.59
C ALA A 253 7.68 9.92 4.05
N HIS A 254 7.94 11.17 4.45
CA HIS A 254 7.35 12.37 3.85
C HIS A 254 7.64 12.50 2.35
N CYS A 255 8.71 11.87 1.83
CA CYS A 255 8.99 11.86 0.40
C CYS A 255 8.10 10.89 -0.41
N LEU A 256 7.33 10.02 0.26
CA LEU A 256 6.49 9.01 -0.39
C LEU A 256 5.10 9.50 -0.81
N THR A 257 4.82 10.80 -0.74
CA THR A 257 3.49 11.37 -1.03
C THR A 257 2.91 10.89 -2.35
N THR A 258 3.70 10.85 -3.43
CA THR A 258 3.21 10.34 -4.73
C THR A 258 2.87 8.85 -4.70
N ALA A 259 3.72 8.02 -4.09
CA ALA A 259 3.51 6.58 -4.02
C ALA A 259 2.34 6.20 -3.09
N LEU A 260 2.21 6.88 -1.95
CA LEU A 260 1.12 6.68 -1.00
C LEU A 260 -0.20 7.30 -1.50
N GLY A 261 -0.14 8.43 -2.20
CA GLY A 261 -1.27 9.00 -2.93
C GLY A 261 -1.77 8.06 -4.03
N PHE A 262 -0.86 7.46 -4.79
CA PHE A 262 -1.20 6.41 -5.75
C PHE A 262 -1.84 5.20 -5.07
N PHE A 263 -1.27 4.70 -3.97
CA PHE A 263 -1.85 3.60 -3.18
C PHE A 263 -3.28 3.94 -2.71
N CYS A 264 -3.47 5.09 -2.07
CA CYS A 264 -4.76 5.55 -1.59
C CYS A 264 -5.80 5.63 -2.71
N THR A 265 -5.50 6.43 -3.74
CA THR A 265 -6.44 6.71 -4.82
C THR A 265 -6.75 5.48 -5.67
N THR A 266 -5.79 4.57 -5.84
CA THR A 266 -6.01 3.33 -6.60
C THR A 266 -6.91 2.36 -5.85
N ILE A 267 -6.69 2.17 -4.54
CA ILE A 267 -7.50 1.24 -3.74
C ILE A 267 -8.90 1.81 -3.49
N VAL A 268 -9.03 3.09 -3.13
CA VAL A 268 -10.35 3.75 -2.98
C VAL A 268 -11.12 3.68 -4.30
N GLY A 269 -10.49 4.07 -5.41
CA GLY A 269 -11.14 4.02 -6.71
C GLY A 269 -11.50 2.61 -7.17
N ALA A 270 -10.68 1.60 -6.86
CA ALA A 270 -11.01 0.20 -7.12
C ALA A 270 -12.25 -0.25 -6.33
N LEU A 271 -12.35 0.12 -5.04
CA LEU A 271 -13.50 -0.19 -4.19
C LEU A 271 -14.78 0.53 -4.65
N GLU A 272 -14.67 1.73 -5.22
CA GLU A 272 -15.81 2.45 -5.81
C GLU A 272 -16.36 1.76 -7.07
N HIS A 273 -15.49 1.25 -7.93
CA HIS A 273 -15.87 0.64 -9.22
C HIS A 273 -16.20 -0.85 -9.11
N THR A 274 -15.96 -1.46 -7.96
CA THR A 274 -16.28 -2.87 -7.70
C THR A 274 -17.69 -3.01 -7.15
N SER A 275 -18.47 -3.96 -7.66
CA SER A 275 -19.83 -4.23 -7.16
C SER A 275 -19.87 -4.97 -5.83
N ALA A 276 -18.90 -5.88 -5.60
CA ALA A 276 -18.72 -6.61 -4.34
C ALA A 276 -17.25 -7.00 -4.16
N THR A 277 -16.71 -6.82 -2.95
CA THR A 277 -15.31 -7.12 -2.66
C THR A 277 -15.14 -8.61 -2.37
N THR A 278 -14.23 -9.28 -3.08
CA THR A 278 -13.91 -10.70 -2.83
C THR A 278 -13.07 -10.89 -1.56
N GLU A 279 -13.15 -12.06 -0.91
CA GLU A 279 -12.35 -12.36 0.28
C GLU A 279 -10.83 -12.19 0.05
N LEU A 280 -10.34 -12.58 -1.14
CA LEU A 280 -8.93 -12.43 -1.49
C LEU A 280 -8.51 -10.95 -1.56
N GLN A 281 -9.35 -10.09 -2.15
CA GLN A 281 -9.10 -8.65 -2.18
C GLN A 281 -9.11 -8.08 -0.75
N LEU A 282 -10.05 -8.49 0.11
CA LEU A 282 -10.09 -8.08 1.52
C LEU A 282 -8.77 -8.41 2.24
N VAL A 283 -8.24 -9.62 2.08
CA VAL A 283 -6.95 -10.02 2.68
C VAL A 283 -5.81 -9.11 2.21
N HIS A 284 -5.77 -8.77 0.92
CA HIS A 284 -4.75 -7.90 0.35
C HIS A 284 -4.87 -6.44 0.79
N ILE A 285 -6.10 -5.93 1.00
CA ILE A 285 -6.35 -4.56 1.50
C ILE A 285 -6.09 -4.47 3.01
N LEU A 286 -6.54 -5.43 3.81
CA LEU A 286 -6.42 -5.38 5.27
C LEU A 286 -4.95 -5.42 5.73
N LYS A 287 -4.08 -6.15 5.02
CA LYS A 287 -2.66 -6.28 5.37
C LYS A 287 -1.93 -4.92 5.45
N PRO A 288 -1.99 -4.01 4.45
CA PRO A 288 -1.43 -2.67 4.58
C PRO A 288 -2.20 -1.80 5.57
N LEU A 289 -3.53 -1.89 5.63
CA LEU A 289 -4.35 -1.08 6.55
C LEU A 289 -3.95 -1.29 8.01
N LEU A 290 -3.82 -2.54 8.46
CA LEU A 290 -3.45 -2.84 9.86
C LEU A 290 -2.03 -2.35 10.22
N LYS A 291 -1.17 -2.09 9.24
CA LYS A 291 0.16 -1.47 9.44
C LYS A 291 0.15 0.05 9.29
N GLY A 292 -0.76 0.59 8.48
CA GLY A 292 -0.87 2.01 8.22
C GLY A 292 -1.69 2.75 9.28
N LEU A 293 -2.76 2.13 9.81
CA LEU A 293 -3.60 2.68 10.88
C LEU A 293 -2.78 3.19 12.09
N PRO A 294 -1.85 2.42 12.68
CA PRO A 294 -1.04 2.90 13.81
C PRO A 294 0.24 3.62 13.36
N SER A 295 0.43 3.86 12.05
CA SER A 295 1.71 4.33 11.51
C SER A 295 2.01 5.77 11.92
N PRO A 296 3.28 6.09 12.25
CA PRO A 296 3.71 7.47 12.43
C PRO A 296 3.91 8.23 11.12
N VAL A 297 3.72 7.59 9.95
CA VAL A 297 3.81 8.28 8.65
C VAL A 297 2.45 8.88 8.31
N LEU A 298 2.37 10.22 8.29
CA LEU A 298 1.12 10.97 8.06
C LEU A 298 0.35 10.46 6.83
N ASP A 299 0.98 10.47 5.66
CA ASP A 299 0.35 10.08 4.40
C ASP A 299 -0.12 8.62 4.40
N PHE A 300 0.59 7.73 5.10
CA PHE A 300 0.23 6.31 5.15
C PHE A 300 -0.93 6.07 6.13
N ALA A 301 -0.95 6.78 7.26
CA ALA A 301 -2.07 6.78 8.19
C ALA A 301 -3.33 7.35 7.54
N ALA A 302 -3.24 8.53 6.92
CA ALA A 302 -4.35 9.18 6.23
C ALA A 302 -4.90 8.30 5.09
N ALA A 303 -4.02 7.74 4.23
CA ALA A 303 -4.43 6.79 3.20
C ALA A 303 -5.16 5.57 3.79
N SER A 304 -4.67 5.06 4.93
CA SER A 304 -5.31 3.93 5.60
C SER A 304 -6.67 4.30 6.17
N PHE A 305 -6.85 5.53 6.68
CA PHE A 305 -8.15 5.99 7.18
C PHE A 305 -9.18 6.07 6.05
N MET A 306 -8.80 6.68 4.93
CA MET A 306 -9.65 6.80 3.74
C MET A 306 -10.05 5.43 3.17
N ILE A 307 -9.08 4.53 2.99
CA ILE A 307 -9.36 3.18 2.49
C ILE A 307 -10.24 2.41 3.49
N THR A 308 -10.00 2.55 4.81
CA THR A 308 -10.82 1.89 5.84
C THR A 308 -12.27 2.38 5.81
N ALA A 309 -12.48 3.70 5.68
CA ALA A 309 -13.81 4.28 5.55
C ALA A 309 -14.55 3.71 4.33
N GLN A 310 -13.89 3.73 3.16
CA GLN A 310 -14.46 3.19 1.93
C GLN A 310 -14.75 1.68 2.03
N LEU A 311 -13.87 0.94 2.69
CA LEU A 311 -14.03 -0.50 2.85
C LEU A 311 -15.22 -0.84 3.75
N ALA A 312 -15.40 -0.09 4.85
CA ALA A 312 -16.52 -0.27 5.77
C ALA A 312 -17.87 0.11 5.15
N ASP A 313 -17.90 0.95 4.12
CA ASP A 313 -19.12 1.20 3.36
C ASP A 313 -19.41 0.08 2.34
N LYS A 314 -18.36 -0.53 1.77
CA LYS A 314 -18.49 -1.49 0.67
C LYS A 314 -18.59 -2.95 1.08
N ALA A 315 -18.18 -3.31 2.29
CA ALA A 315 -18.13 -4.70 2.74
C ALA A 315 -18.49 -4.83 4.23
N GLN A 316 -19.29 -5.85 4.56
CA GLN A 316 -19.49 -6.24 5.94
C GLN A 316 -18.24 -6.94 6.46
N LEU A 317 -17.58 -6.34 7.45
CA LEU A 317 -16.37 -6.88 8.07
C LEU A 317 -16.74 -7.67 9.33
N SER A 318 -15.93 -8.68 9.67
CA SER A 318 -16.13 -9.42 10.93
C SER A 318 -15.77 -8.55 12.14
N GLU A 319 -16.46 -8.78 13.26
CA GLU A 319 -16.26 -8.02 14.50
C GLU A 319 -14.79 -8.01 14.96
N ASN A 320 -14.09 -9.15 14.85
CA ASN A 320 -12.67 -9.22 15.21
C ASN A 320 -11.79 -8.29 14.34
N VAL A 321 -12.07 -8.19 13.03
CA VAL A 321 -11.33 -7.28 12.15
C VAL A 321 -11.62 -5.82 12.52
N LEU A 322 -12.90 -5.48 12.77
CA LEU A 322 -13.31 -4.15 13.21
C LEU A 322 -12.65 -3.75 14.53
N HIS A 323 -12.61 -4.66 15.51
CA HIS A 323 -11.89 -4.44 16.76
C HIS A 323 -10.39 -4.21 16.55
N GLN A 324 -9.73 -4.96 15.67
CA GLN A 324 -8.32 -4.70 15.33
C GLN A 324 -8.11 -3.33 14.68
N ILE A 325 -9.02 -2.93 13.79
CA ILE A 325 -9.00 -1.60 13.15
C ILE A 325 -9.10 -0.51 14.21
N ILE A 326 -10.11 -0.57 15.09
CA ILE A 326 -10.35 0.42 16.16
C ILE A 326 -9.17 0.48 17.15
N VAL A 327 -8.66 -0.68 17.56
CA VAL A 327 -7.50 -0.77 18.45
C VAL A 327 -6.23 -0.18 17.81
N ASN A 328 -6.05 -0.34 16.50
CA ASN A 328 -4.90 0.23 15.80
C ASN A 328 -5.07 1.72 15.48
N LEU A 329 -6.30 2.17 15.22
CA LEU A 329 -6.63 3.58 15.05
C LEU A 329 -6.30 4.39 16.31
N THR A 330 -6.68 3.88 17.47
CA THR A 330 -6.37 4.52 18.77
C THR A 330 -4.90 4.47 19.18
N LYS A 331 -4.06 3.66 18.52
CA LYS A 331 -2.59 3.68 18.71
C LYS A 331 -1.90 4.75 17.88
N ASN A 332 -2.59 5.38 16.93
CA ASN A 332 -1.98 6.27 15.98
C ASN A 332 -1.43 7.55 16.68
N PRO A 333 -0.13 7.87 16.52
CA PRO A 333 0.49 8.99 17.24
C PRO A 333 0.25 10.37 16.59
N GLN A 334 -0.38 10.46 15.41
CA GLN A 334 -0.50 11.71 14.65
C GLN A 334 -1.62 12.60 15.21
N ALA A 335 -1.27 13.59 16.03
CA ALA A 335 -2.24 14.53 16.61
C ALA A 335 -2.94 15.42 15.55
N SER A 336 -2.30 15.64 14.40
CA SER A 336 -2.89 16.38 13.27
C SER A 336 -4.10 15.68 12.65
N LEU A 337 -4.28 14.38 12.92
CA LEU A 337 -5.38 13.57 12.39
C LEU A 337 -6.43 13.22 13.45
N ASP A 338 -6.48 13.93 14.58
CA ASP A 338 -7.39 13.57 15.68
C ASP A 338 -8.88 13.67 15.29
N LEU A 339 -9.26 14.68 14.49
CA LEU A 339 -10.62 14.80 13.96
C LEU A 339 -10.93 13.62 13.01
N GLU A 340 -10.03 13.29 12.10
CA GLU A 340 -10.17 12.21 11.13
C GLU A 340 -10.28 10.85 11.81
N LYS A 341 -9.57 10.62 12.93
CA LYS A 341 -9.72 9.42 13.75
C LYS A 341 -11.14 9.33 14.34
N VAL A 342 -11.67 10.43 14.88
CA VAL A 342 -13.03 10.46 15.45
C VAL A 342 -14.08 10.25 14.35
N LEU A 343 -13.92 10.92 13.21
CA LEU A 343 -14.77 10.72 12.04
C LEU A 343 -14.80 9.26 11.58
N LEU A 344 -13.63 8.62 11.50
CA LEU A 344 -13.54 7.21 11.13
C LEU A 344 -14.21 6.30 12.17
N LEU A 345 -14.05 6.56 13.46
CA LEU A 345 -14.75 5.80 14.51
C LEU A 345 -16.26 5.92 14.35
N VAL A 346 -16.78 7.13 14.17
CA VAL A 346 -18.22 7.36 13.99
C VAL A 346 -18.72 6.63 12.74
N LEU A 347 -18.02 6.77 11.62
CA LEU A 347 -18.37 6.09 10.37
C LEU A 347 -18.38 4.58 10.53
N LEU A 348 -17.41 3.98 11.21
CA LEU A 348 -17.38 2.53 11.44
C LEU A 348 -18.61 2.04 12.21
N TYR A 349 -19.01 2.74 13.28
CA TYR A 349 -20.19 2.37 14.06
C TYR A 349 -21.51 2.67 13.34
N GLN A 350 -21.54 3.64 12.43
CA GLN A 350 -22.69 3.90 11.56
C GLN A 350 -22.85 2.84 10.47
N SER A 351 -21.79 2.57 9.71
CA SER A 351 -21.82 1.67 8.55
C SER A 351 -21.85 0.19 8.92
N GLN A 352 -21.35 -0.19 10.10
CA GLN A 352 -21.22 -1.59 10.53
C GLN A 352 -22.08 -1.93 11.76
N SER A 353 -23.14 -1.17 12.03
CA SER A 353 -24.00 -1.29 13.23
C SER A 353 -24.56 -2.69 13.47
N SER A 354 -24.75 -3.50 12.43
CA SER A 354 -25.23 -4.89 12.53
C SER A 354 -24.21 -5.87 13.11
N THR A 355 -22.91 -5.59 12.99
CA THR A 355 -21.82 -6.47 13.45
C THR A 355 -21.02 -5.85 14.59
N LEU A 356 -20.89 -4.53 14.63
CA LEU A 356 -20.13 -3.80 15.63
C LEU A 356 -21.06 -3.23 16.70
N THR A 357 -21.45 -4.07 17.65
CA THR A 357 -22.33 -3.70 18.77
C THR A 357 -21.56 -3.39 20.05
N SER A 358 -20.33 -3.88 20.16
CA SER A 358 -19.47 -3.71 21.34
C SER A 358 -18.32 -2.74 21.09
N PHE A 359 -17.73 -2.22 22.16
CA PHE A 359 -16.54 -1.36 22.08
C PHE A 359 -15.31 -2.10 22.62
N PRO A 360 -14.17 -2.13 21.89
CA PRO A 360 -13.01 -2.88 22.35
C PRO A 360 -12.33 -2.19 23.54
N HIS A 361 -12.27 -2.88 24.68
CA HIS A 361 -11.71 -2.37 25.94
C HIS A 361 -10.30 -1.74 25.80
N LYS A 362 -9.41 -2.36 25.01
CA LYS A 362 -8.04 -1.83 24.77
C LYS A 362 -8.01 -0.49 24.02
N ALA A 363 -9.05 -0.18 23.26
CA ALA A 363 -9.20 1.13 22.61
C ALA A 363 -9.81 2.14 23.59
N LEU A 364 -10.73 1.70 24.44
CA LEU A 364 -11.39 2.53 25.45
C LEU A 364 -10.36 3.14 26.40
N LEU A 365 -9.46 2.32 26.96
CA LEU A 365 -8.41 2.80 27.87
C LEU A 365 -7.50 3.86 27.21
N ARG A 366 -7.24 3.74 25.91
CA ARG A 366 -6.47 4.75 25.17
C ARG A 366 -7.26 6.04 24.97
N LEU A 367 -8.52 5.95 24.57
CA LEU A 367 -9.39 7.13 24.39
C LEU A 367 -9.62 7.87 25.72
N ALA A 368 -9.72 7.15 26.84
CA ALA A 368 -9.80 7.74 28.17
C ALA A 368 -8.56 8.58 28.53
N SER A 369 -7.42 8.29 27.89
CA SER A 369 -6.17 9.04 28.05
C SER A 369 -6.04 10.22 27.07
N VAL A 370 -7.03 10.46 26.19
CA VAL A 370 -7.04 11.54 25.19
C VAL A 370 -8.08 12.60 25.60
N PRO A 371 -7.68 13.70 26.25
CA PRO A 371 -8.62 14.69 26.78
C PRO A 371 -9.46 15.39 25.71
N LYS A 372 -8.95 15.50 24.48
CA LYS A 372 -9.63 16.17 23.36
C LYS A 372 -10.73 15.31 22.71
N PHE A 373 -10.79 14.01 23.01
CA PHE A 373 -11.71 13.12 22.33
C PHE A 373 -13.19 13.50 22.57
N PRO A 374 -13.67 13.72 23.82
CA PRO A 374 -15.05 14.14 24.06
C PRO A 374 -15.39 15.50 23.42
N THR A 375 -14.45 16.45 23.42
CA THR A 375 -14.68 17.77 22.81
C THR A 375 -14.86 17.66 21.31
N THR A 376 -14.00 16.88 20.65
CA THR A 376 -14.07 16.65 19.20
C THR A 376 -15.33 15.89 18.79
N LEU A 377 -15.77 14.91 19.60
CA LEU A 377 -17.04 14.22 19.35
C LEU A 377 -18.25 15.16 19.54
N GLY A 378 -18.19 16.08 20.51
CA GLY A 378 -19.20 17.10 20.73
C GLY A 378 -19.29 18.11 19.58
N GLU A 379 -18.15 18.57 19.07
CA GLU A 379 -18.08 19.42 17.87
C GLU A 379 -18.67 18.72 16.64
N LEU A 380 -18.40 17.43 16.47
CA LEU A 380 -18.95 16.63 15.38
C LEU A 380 -20.48 16.47 15.50
N SER A 381 -20.98 16.20 16.71
CA SER A 381 -22.42 16.19 16.99
C SER A 381 -23.06 17.55 16.67
N ALA A 382 -22.45 18.66 17.12
CA ALA A 382 -22.98 20.02 16.90
C ALA A 382 -23.00 20.43 15.42
N SER A 383 -22.13 19.85 14.58
CA SER A 383 -22.12 20.05 13.13
C SER A 383 -23.14 19.17 12.37
N GLY A 384 -23.96 18.41 13.09
CA GLY A 384 -25.03 17.56 12.52
C GLY A 384 -24.62 16.10 12.29
N GLY A 385 -23.49 15.66 12.87
CA GLY A 385 -23.06 14.27 12.79
C GLY A 385 -23.87 13.34 13.71
N HIS A 386 -24.38 12.23 13.17
CA HIS A 386 -25.11 11.21 13.93
C HIS A 386 -24.17 10.34 14.79
N VAL A 387 -23.79 10.81 15.98
CA VAL A 387 -22.76 10.18 16.83
C VAL A 387 -23.28 9.05 17.74
N THR A 388 -24.60 8.91 17.90
CA THR A 388 -25.25 7.95 18.81
C THR A 388 -24.79 6.49 18.63
N PRO A 389 -24.61 5.96 17.40
CA PRO A 389 -24.16 4.58 17.17
C PRO A 389 -22.78 4.28 17.74
N LEU A 390 -21.90 5.29 17.84
CA LEU A 390 -20.61 5.15 18.53
C LEU A 390 -20.76 5.35 20.04
N LEU A 391 -21.56 6.34 20.45
CA LEU A 391 -21.66 6.77 21.83
C LEU A 391 -22.27 5.69 22.74
N VAL A 392 -23.30 4.98 22.26
CA VAL A 392 -24.01 3.95 23.03
C VAL A 392 -23.08 2.78 23.39
N PRO A 393 -22.41 2.08 22.43
CA PRO A 393 -21.44 1.02 22.75
C PRO A 393 -20.26 1.50 23.59
N LEU A 394 -19.77 2.72 23.33
CA LEU A 394 -18.63 3.30 24.06
C LEU A 394 -18.97 3.53 25.53
N LEU A 395 -20.13 4.15 25.82
CA LEU A 395 -20.58 4.38 27.19
C LEU A 395 -20.91 3.07 27.89
N ALA A 396 -21.55 2.11 27.21
CA ALA A 396 -21.85 0.79 27.77
C ALA A 396 -20.57 0.09 28.26
N GLU A 397 -19.53 0.04 27.42
CA GLU A 397 -18.25 -0.55 27.80
C GLU A 397 -17.55 0.26 28.91
N THR A 398 -17.69 1.58 28.92
CA THR A 398 -17.14 2.44 29.98
C THR A 398 -17.79 2.14 31.33
N LEU A 399 -19.12 2.01 31.37
CA LEU A 399 -19.87 1.69 32.59
C LEU A 399 -19.52 0.29 33.11
N ARG A 400 -19.50 -0.72 32.23
CA ARG A 400 -19.08 -2.09 32.60
C ARG A 400 -17.65 -2.12 33.15
N SER A 401 -16.75 -1.36 32.54
CA SER A 401 -15.35 -1.28 32.98
C SER A 401 -15.21 -0.63 34.36
N ILE A 402 -15.96 0.45 34.63
CA ILE A 402 -16.00 1.11 35.94
C ILE A 402 -16.54 0.16 37.01
N GLN A 403 -17.60 -0.59 36.69
CA GLN A 403 -18.19 -1.56 37.63
C GLN A 403 -17.21 -2.70 37.98
N SER A 404 -16.33 -3.10 37.06
CA SER A 404 -15.37 -4.21 37.23
C SER A 404 -14.14 -3.93 38.13
N GLN A 405 -14.07 -2.75 38.77
CA GLN A 405 -13.03 -2.34 39.74
C GLN A 405 -11.57 -2.40 39.23
N ILE A 406 -11.22 -1.48 38.32
CA ILE A 406 -9.84 -1.14 37.91
C ILE A 406 -9.62 0.35 38.19
N ASP A 407 -8.37 0.86 38.21
CA ASP A 407 -8.06 2.30 38.18
C ASP A 407 -8.91 3.02 37.12
N ASP A 408 -10.00 3.65 37.54
CA ASP A 408 -11.12 4.07 36.71
C ASP A 408 -11.28 5.59 36.68
N THR A 409 -10.40 6.33 37.33
CA THR A 409 -10.46 7.80 37.39
C THR A 409 -10.53 8.42 35.98
N GLY A 410 -9.78 7.86 35.03
CA GLY A 410 -9.81 8.29 33.63
C GLY A 410 -11.13 7.95 32.93
N LEU A 411 -11.69 6.76 33.20
CA LEU A 411 -12.96 6.30 32.63
C LEU A 411 -14.16 7.09 33.17
N ARG A 412 -14.18 7.36 34.48
CA ARG A 412 -15.18 8.21 35.14
C ARG A 412 -15.20 9.62 34.54
N LYS A 413 -14.02 10.22 34.32
CA LYS A 413 -13.89 11.53 33.66
C LYS A 413 -14.36 11.47 32.21
N LEU A 414 -13.98 10.43 31.47
CA LEU A 414 -14.42 10.22 30.09
C LEU A 414 -15.95 10.19 29.98
N ALA A 415 -16.62 9.36 30.79
CA ALA A 415 -18.08 9.21 30.77
C ALA A 415 -18.81 10.53 31.06
N ILE A 416 -18.37 11.28 32.09
CA ILE A 416 -18.94 12.60 32.42
C ILE A 416 -18.72 13.59 31.28
N ASN A 417 -17.52 13.64 30.71
CA ASN A 417 -17.19 14.54 29.61
C ASN A 417 -18.00 14.23 28.34
N LEU A 418 -18.23 12.96 28.03
CA LEU A 418 -19.03 12.55 26.88
C LEU A 418 -20.49 13.04 27.02
N VAL A 419 -21.14 12.78 28.16
CA VAL A 419 -22.53 13.22 28.38
C VAL A 419 -22.65 14.74 28.42
N SER A 420 -21.67 15.43 29.00
CA SER A 420 -21.72 16.90 29.13
C SER A 420 -21.42 17.62 27.81
N GLN A 421 -20.47 17.14 27.01
CA GLN A 421 -19.99 17.84 25.81
C GLN A 421 -20.71 17.42 24.53
N VAL A 422 -21.27 16.21 24.47
CA VAL A 422 -22.01 15.75 23.28
C VAL A 422 -23.45 16.26 23.34
N GLY A 423 -23.89 16.94 22.27
CA GLY A 423 -25.30 17.28 22.06
C GLY A 423 -26.05 16.03 21.60
N LEU A 424 -27.18 15.74 22.24
CA LEU A 424 -27.98 14.55 21.94
C LEU A 424 -29.38 14.97 21.50
N GLU A 425 -29.86 14.33 20.46
CA GLU A 425 -31.27 14.41 20.05
C GLU A 425 -32.15 13.67 21.05
N GLU A 426 -33.44 14.01 21.10
CA GLU A 426 -34.36 13.48 22.13
C GLU A 426 -34.39 11.95 22.16
N ASP A 427 -34.53 11.29 21.01
CA ASP A 427 -34.56 9.82 20.89
C ASP A 427 -33.25 9.17 21.33
N SER A 428 -32.12 9.84 21.06
CA SER A 428 -30.79 9.37 21.46
C SER A 428 -30.59 9.42 22.98
N VAL A 429 -31.20 10.38 23.67
CA VAL A 429 -31.14 10.49 25.13
C VAL A 429 -31.84 9.31 25.79
N GLU A 430 -33.04 8.96 25.31
CA GLU A 430 -33.80 7.83 25.86
C GLU A 430 -33.05 6.50 25.69
N GLU A 431 -32.40 6.29 24.54
CA GLU A 431 -31.53 5.14 24.29
C GLU A 431 -30.33 5.09 25.25
N ILE A 432 -29.66 6.22 25.48
CA ILE A 432 -28.50 6.30 26.39
C ILE A 432 -28.92 6.02 27.84
N ILE A 433 -30.07 6.53 28.28
CA ILE A 433 -30.57 6.27 29.64
C ILE A 433 -30.89 4.79 29.81
N ARG A 434 -31.60 4.18 28.84
CA ARG A 434 -31.89 2.75 28.85
C ARG A 434 -30.60 1.92 28.92
N MET A 435 -29.64 2.21 28.03
CA MET A 435 -28.35 1.54 28.01
C MET A 435 -27.61 1.66 29.35
N ALA A 436 -27.62 2.85 29.97
CA ALA A 436 -26.93 3.09 31.23
C ALA A 436 -27.50 2.23 32.38
N VAL A 437 -28.83 2.10 32.45
CA VAL A 437 -29.51 1.25 33.43
C VAL A 437 -29.26 -0.24 33.17
N GLU A 438 -29.29 -0.68 31.90
CA GLU A 438 -29.07 -2.09 31.54
C GLU A 438 -27.63 -2.55 31.75
N ASN A 439 -26.64 -1.65 31.66
CA ASN A 439 -25.21 -2.00 31.71
C ASN A 439 -24.53 -1.67 33.04
N PHE A 440 -25.29 -1.24 34.06
CA PHE A 440 -24.74 -0.93 35.39
C PHE A 440 -25.59 -1.54 36.51
N ASP A 441 -25.07 -2.62 37.10
CA ASP A 441 -25.78 -3.36 38.15
C ASP A 441 -25.41 -2.85 39.56
N ILE A 442 -26.28 -2.00 40.10
CA ILE A 442 -26.18 -1.48 41.47
C ILE A 442 -26.37 -2.60 42.50
N ASN A 443 -27.26 -3.56 42.24
CA ASN A 443 -27.59 -4.62 43.19
C ASN A 443 -26.40 -5.57 43.37
N GLY A 444 -25.72 -5.93 42.27
CA GLY A 444 -24.49 -6.70 42.30
C GLY A 444 -23.35 -6.02 43.08
N LEU A 445 -23.33 -4.68 43.16
CA LEU A 445 -22.36 -3.92 43.97
C LEU A 445 -22.74 -3.84 45.45
N LEU A 446 -24.04 -3.94 45.78
CA LEU A 446 -24.56 -3.92 47.15
C LEU A 446 -24.58 -5.31 47.80
N GLY A 447 -24.49 -6.39 47.00
CA GLY A 447 -24.58 -7.79 47.46
C GLY A 447 -26.03 -8.25 47.59
N GLU A 448 -26.30 -9.54 47.33
CA GLU A 448 -27.62 -10.14 47.58
C GLU A 448 -27.90 -10.17 49.08
N GLN A 449 -28.69 -9.22 49.58
CA GLN A 449 -29.18 -9.10 50.97
C GLN A 449 -28.05 -9.08 52.04
N PRO A 450 -27.84 -7.96 52.75
CA PRO A 450 -26.80 -7.92 53.77
C PRO A 450 -27.18 -8.84 54.93
N ASP A 451 -26.42 -9.91 55.13
CA ASP A 451 -26.13 -10.34 56.49
C ASP A 451 -25.61 -9.09 57.25
N PRO A 452 -26.06 -8.81 58.48
CA PRO A 452 -25.75 -7.56 59.20
C PRO A 452 -24.25 -7.26 59.42
N VAL A 453 -23.36 -8.14 58.96
CA VAL A 453 -21.92 -8.14 59.21
C VAL A 453 -21.10 -7.83 57.94
N GLU A 454 -21.64 -7.98 56.73
CA GLU A 454 -20.92 -7.65 55.49
C GLU A 454 -21.07 -6.16 55.13
N GLN A 455 -20.06 -5.38 55.51
CA GLN A 455 -19.96 -3.97 55.11
C GLN A 455 -19.63 -3.88 53.62
N VAL A 456 -20.49 -3.21 52.84
CA VAL A 456 -20.19 -2.80 51.46
C VAL A 456 -18.85 -2.07 51.42
N SER A 457 -17.93 -2.53 50.57
CA SER A 457 -16.59 -1.97 50.45
C SER A 457 -16.62 -0.46 50.16
N ASN A 458 -15.67 0.32 50.69
CA ASN A 458 -15.60 1.77 50.41
C ASN A 458 -15.53 2.07 48.91
N ASN A 459 -14.84 1.23 48.14
CA ASN A 459 -14.75 1.37 46.69
C ASN A 459 -16.12 1.20 46.00
N SER A 460 -16.92 0.20 46.41
CA SER A 460 -18.28 0.00 45.89
C SER A 460 -19.19 1.22 46.17
N LYS A 461 -19.06 1.84 47.35
CA LYS A 461 -19.82 3.07 47.69
C LYS A 461 -19.42 4.24 46.79
N GLU A 462 -18.13 4.47 46.59
CA GLU A 462 -17.63 5.53 45.70
C GLU A 462 -18.11 5.35 44.25
N ILE A 463 -18.16 4.10 43.78
CA ILE A 463 -18.66 3.76 42.43
C ILE A 463 -20.17 4.07 42.32
N ILE A 464 -20.98 3.71 43.32
CA ILE A 464 -22.42 3.99 43.36
C ILE A 464 -22.70 5.49 43.45
N GLU A 465 -21.96 6.21 44.29
CA GLU A 465 -22.06 7.67 44.40
C GLU A 465 -21.74 8.36 43.07
N TRP A 466 -20.66 7.92 42.41
CA TRP A 466 -20.29 8.42 41.09
C TRP A 466 -21.37 8.14 40.04
N TYR A 467 -21.90 6.92 39.98
CA TYR A 467 -22.96 6.57 39.03
C TYR A 467 -24.23 7.39 39.26
N THR A 468 -24.58 7.64 40.52
CA THR A 468 -25.68 8.52 40.89
C THR A 468 -25.45 9.95 40.38
N MET A 469 -24.22 10.47 40.48
CA MET A 469 -23.87 11.77 39.91
C MET A 469 -23.92 11.79 38.39
N PHE A 470 -23.49 10.70 37.73
CA PHE A 470 -23.57 10.54 36.28
C PHE A 470 -25.03 10.59 35.80
N MET A 471 -25.93 9.83 36.43
CA MET A 471 -27.36 9.84 36.08
C MET A 471 -28.02 11.19 36.33
N ARG A 472 -27.70 11.86 37.45
CA ARG A 472 -28.16 13.24 37.72
C ARG A 472 -27.68 14.25 36.69
N SER A 473 -26.52 14.03 36.08
CA SER A 473 -26.02 14.89 34.99
C SER A 473 -26.92 14.77 33.75
N LEU A 474 -27.34 13.56 33.40
CA LEU A 474 -28.31 13.31 32.33
C LEU A 474 -29.67 13.95 32.64
N GLU A 475 -30.19 13.73 33.85
CA GLU A 475 -31.46 14.31 34.32
C GLU A 475 -31.45 15.85 34.24
N ARG A 476 -30.37 16.50 34.69
CA ARG A 476 -30.24 17.97 34.64
C ARG A 476 -30.19 18.51 33.22
N LYS A 477 -29.53 17.80 32.31
CA LYS A 477 -29.34 18.24 30.92
C LYS A 477 -30.59 17.95 30.07
N TYR A 478 -31.31 16.88 30.35
CA TYR A 478 -32.46 16.40 29.57
C TYR A 478 -33.62 15.92 30.47
N PRO A 479 -34.24 16.81 31.28
CA PRO A 479 -35.21 16.42 32.30
C PRO A 479 -36.47 15.75 31.72
N THR A 480 -36.98 16.27 30.60
CA THR A 480 -38.18 15.74 29.96
C THR A 480 -38.02 14.32 29.43
N GLN A 481 -36.87 14.00 28.83
CA GLN A 481 -36.55 12.69 28.27
C GLN A 481 -36.23 11.69 29.39
N TYR A 482 -35.61 12.18 30.48
CA TYR A 482 -35.34 11.38 31.67
C TYR A 482 -36.63 10.89 32.34
N ASP A 483 -37.61 11.78 32.54
CA ASP A 483 -38.92 11.43 33.09
C ASP A 483 -39.69 10.42 32.22
N LYS A 484 -39.63 10.58 30.89
CA LYS A 484 -40.22 9.63 29.93
C LYS A 484 -39.56 8.25 30.04
N SER A 485 -38.23 8.22 30.06
CA SER A 485 -37.44 6.99 30.17
C SER A 485 -37.70 6.25 31.48
N GLN A 486 -37.83 6.97 32.61
CA GLN A 486 -38.19 6.37 33.90
C GLN A 486 -39.57 5.70 33.86
N LYS A 487 -40.59 6.38 33.32
CA LYS A 487 -41.94 5.79 33.18
C LYS A 487 -41.94 4.53 32.33
N PHE A 488 -41.10 4.49 31.29
CA PHE A 488 -40.93 3.32 30.43
C PHE A 488 -40.24 2.16 31.16
N LEU A 489 -39.15 2.43 31.88
CA LEU A 489 -38.42 1.42 32.66
C LEU A 489 -39.28 0.84 33.79
N ILE A 490 -40.09 1.66 34.47
CA ILE A 490 -41.04 1.20 35.49
C ILE A 490 -42.10 0.27 34.87
N LYS A 491 -42.64 0.59 33.69
CA LYS A 491 -43.59 -0.28 32.98
C LYS A 491 -43.02 -1.64 32.55
N ILE A 492 -41.72 -1.70 32.26
CA ILE A 492 -41.04 -2.97 31.94
C ILE A 492 -40.81 -3.79 33.22
N ALA A 493 -40.48 -3.13 34.33
CA ALA A 493 -40.28 -3.78 35.63
C ALA A 493 -41.58 -4.31 36.25
N ASP A 494 -42.73 -3.72 35.89
CA ASP A 494 -44.05 -4.12 36.39
C ASP A 494 -45.08 -4.25 35.24
N PRO A 495 -45.09 -5.36 34.48
CA PRO A 495 -45.92 -5.54 33.27
C PRO A 495 -47.42 -5.76 33.57
N LYS A 496 -47.88 -5.48 34.79
CA LYS A 496 -49.26 -5.65 35.25
C LYS A 496 -49.96 -4.31 35.51
N GLU A 497 -50.04 -3.46 34.49
CA GLU A 497 -51.10 -2.45 34.36
C GLU A 497 -51.63 -2.36 32.94
#